data_AF-A0A822MUL0-F1
#
_entry.id   AF-A0A822MUL0-F1
#
_cell.length_a   1.000
_cell.length_b   1.000
_cell.length_c   1.000
_cell.angle_alpha   90.00
_cell.angle_beta   90.00
_cell.angle_gamma   90.00
#
_symmetry.space_group_name_H-M   'P 1'
#
loop_
_entity.id
_entity.type
_entity.pdbx_description
1 polymer ?
#
loop_
_entity_poly.entity_id
_entity_poly.type
_entity_poly.pdbx_seq_one_letter_code
_entity_poly.pdbx_strand_id
1 'polypeptide(L)'
;MSKKFSIYDTPFSEETKVIRRNSLIASGLSLFIGLTGELPKQFSLLGVSFSSQQQETMSWFIFTVSAYLFLHFLSVGGVEFAKWVHPFLSSRKQKEILLTRYSHAFWDDDFGYIPTQVDEADKADMARDALEEAHWKVQSNLRMVYRLIYVRLFLEIIVPLVLGGWGLYELAVLIGTSFYI
;
A
#
# COMPACT_ATOMS: atom_id res chain seq x y z
N MET A 1 19.00 -3.43 16.29
CA MET A 1 19.06 -4.12 14.98
C MET A 1 18.09 -3.45 14.02
N SER A 2 18.58 -2.79 12.97
CA SER A 2 17.72 -2.23 11.91
C SER A 2 17.03 -3.38 11.17
N LYS A 3 15.69 -3.44 11.16
CA LYS A 3 14.96 -4.42 10.35
C LYS A 3 15.35 -4.23 8.89
N LYS A 4 15.98 -5.24 8.28
CA LYS A 4 16.21 -5.25 6.82
C LYS A 4 14.86 -5.13 6.12
N PHE A 5 14.80 -4.29 5.09
CA PHE A 5 13.62 -4.17 4.24
C PHE A 5 13.27 -5.53 3.63
N SER A 6 12.03 -5.96 3.84
CA SER A 6 11.50 -7.20 3.28
C SER A 6 10.29 -6.85 2.41
N ILE A 7 10.36 -7.21 1.14
CA ILE A 7 9.21 -7.11 0.21
C ILE A 7 8.08 -8.10 0.57
N TYR A 8 8.37 -9.06 1.44
CA TYR A 8 7.42 -10.08 1.90
C TYR A 8 6.53 -9.57 3.03
N ASP A 9 6.98 -8.54 3.75
CA ASP A 9 6.23 -7.95 4.86
C ASP A 9 5.25 -6.91 4.32
N THR A 10 4.01 -6.96 4.81
CA THR A 10 3.02 -5.95 4.46
C THR A 10 3.44 -4.60 5.03
N PRO A 11 3.33 -3.48 4.29
CA PRO A 11 3.68 -2.15 4.81
C PRO A 11 2.75 -1.74 5.96
N PHE A 12 1.55 -2.31 5.99
CA PHE A 12 0.48 -1.93 6.91
C PHE A 12 0.42 -2.85 8.13
N SER A 13 0.21 -2.23 9.30
CA SER A 13 -0.16 -2.92 10.53
C SER A 13 -1.57 -3.53 10.43
N GLU A 14 -1.92 -4.43 11.35
CA GLU A 14 -3.27 -5.01 11.39
C GLU A 14 -4.35 -3.93 11.59
N GLU A 15 -4.06 -2.89 12.37
CA GLU A 15 -4.94 -1.75 12.55
C GLU A 15 -5.17 -1.00 11.23
N THR A 16 -4.10 -0.67 10.49
CA THR A 16 -4.19 -0.01 9.19
C THR A 16 -4.91 -0.86 8.15
N LYS A 17 -4.76 -2.19 8.18
CA LYS A 17 -5.51 -3.11 7.30
C LYS A 17 -7.02 -3.01 7.56
N VAL A 18 -7.45 -2.88 8.82
CA VAL A 18 -8.86 -2.68 9.18
C VAL A 18 -9.34 -1.32 8.68
N ILE A 19 -8.58 -0.24 8.91
CA ILE A 19 -8.92 1.10 8.44
C ILE A 19 -9.04 1.12 6.91
N ARG A 20 -8.09 0.51 6.19
CA ARG A 20 -8.11 0.37 4.74
C ARG A 20 -9.37 -0.35 4.25
N ARG A 21 -9.73 -1.48 4.87
CA ARG A 21 -10.94 -2.24 4.50
C ARG A 21 -12.19 -1.39 4.70
N ASN A 22 -12.30 -0.70 5.82
CA ASN A 22 -13.45 0.15 6.11
C ASN A 22 -13.52 1.33 5.13
N SER A 23 -12.38 1.95 4.81
CA SER A 23 -12.29 2.98 3.78
C SER A 23 -12.73 2.44 2.42
N LEU A 24 -12.24 1.27 1.98
CA LEU A 24 -12.64 0.65 0.71
C LEU A 24 -14.14 0.37 0.62
N ILE A 25 -14.76 -0.13 1.70
CA ILE A 25 -16.20 -0.38 1.75
C ILE A 25 -16.96 0.94 1.62
N ALA A 26 -16.57 1.98 2.36
CA ALA A 26 -17.19 3.29 2.31
C ALA A 26 -17.02 3.95 0.92
N SER A 27 -15.84 3.80 0.32
CA SER A 27 -15.55 4.28 -1.04
C SER A 27 -16.35 3.54 -2.09
N GLY A 28 -16.48 2.22 -1.99
CA GLY A 28 -17.32 1.40 -2.87
C GLY A 28 -18.79 1.78 -2.77
N LEU A 29 -19.30 2.03 -1.56
CA LEU A 29 -20.65 2.51 -1.35
C LEU A 29 -20.85 3.90 -1.95
N SER A 30 -19.93 4.83 -1.72
CA SER A 30 -19.99 6.19 -2.26
C SER A 30 -19.97 6.19 -3.78
N LEU A 31 -19.09 5.39 -4.38
CA LEU A 31 -19.01 5.22 -5.84
C LEU A 31 -20.28 4.60 -6.40
N PHE A 32 -20.82 3.57 -5.75
CA PHE A 32 -22.08 2.95 -6.17
C PHE A 32 -23.23 3.96 -6.17
N ILE A 33 -23.40 4.73 -5.08
CA ILE A 33 -24.44 5.77 -4.98
C ILE A 33 -24.24 6.81 -6.08
N GLY A 34 -23.02 7.34 -6.22
CA GLY A 34 -22.67 8.33 -7.24
C GLY A 34 -22.99 7.86 -8.66
N LEU A 35 -22.56 6.65 -9.03
CA LEU A 35 -22.81 6.07 -10.35
C LEU A 35 -24.29 5.76 -10.62
N THR A 36 -25.06 5.39 -9.59
CA THR A 36 -26.51 5.17 -9.76
C THR A 36 -27.29 6.47 -9.95
N GLY A 37 -26.72 7.61 -9.56
CA GLY A 37 -27.37 8.92 -9.66
C GLY A 37 -28.60 9.07 -8.75
N GLU A 38 -28.87 8.10 -7.88
CA GLU A 38 -30.01 8.12 -6.97
C GLU A 38 -29.54 8.05 -5.52
N LEU A 39 -30.01 9.01 -4.72
CA LEU A 39 -29.82 8.98 -3.28
C LEU A 39 -30.71 7.89 -2.65
N PRO A 40 -30.28 7.24 -1.56
CA PRO A 40 -31.09 6.25 -0.87
C PRO A 40 -32.43 6.83 -0.41
N LYS A 41 -33.53 6.40 -1.04
CA LYS A 41 -34.90 6.88 -0.73
C LYS A 41 -35.47 6.28 0.56
N GLN A 42 -34.97 5.12 0.95
CA GLN A 42 -35.40 4.40 2.14
C GLN A 42 -34.26 3.56 2.70
N PHE A 43 -34.25 3.38 4.02
CA PHE A 43 -33.43 2.40 4.70
C PHE A 43 -34.31 1.20 5.05
N SER A 44 -34.44 0.26 4.10
CA SER A 44 -35.36 -0.88 4.23
C SER A 44 -35.09 -1.72 5.48
N LEU A 45 -33.83 -1.78 5.95
CA LEU A 45 -33.46 -2.51 7.16
C LEU A 45 -34.06 -1.91 8.45
N LEU A 46 -34.33 -0.60 8.46
CA LEU A 46 -34.89 0.13 9.60
C LEU A 46 -36.35 0.55 9.37
N GLY A 47 -36.92 0.25 8.20
CA GLY A 47 -38.28 0.65 7.83
C GLY A 47 -38.48 2.17 7.71
N VAL A 48 -37.39 2.93 7.55
CA VAL A 48 -37.44 4.40 7.48
C VAL A 48 -37.44 4.85 6.02
N SER A 49 -38.46 5.59 5.62
CA SER A 49 -38.46 6.35 4.36
C SER A 49 -37.96 7.77 4.61
N PHE A 50 -37.21 8.32 3.66
CA PHE A 50 -36.64 9.65 3.79
C PHE A 50 -37.42 10.65 2.94
N SER A 51 -37.85 11.76 3.55
CA SER A 51 -38.27 12.95 2.82
C SER A 51 -37.08 13.59 2.09
N SER A 52 -37.33 14.50 1.15
CA SER A 52 -36.27 15.14 0.35
C SER A 52 -35.16 15.77 1.22
N GLN A 53 -35.56 16.47 2.29
CA GLN A 53 -34.62 17.11 3.22
C GLN A 53 -33.83 16.08 4.07
N GLN A 54 -34.44 14.95 4.40
CA GLN A 54 -33.75 13.86 5.09
C GLN A 54 -32.77 13.12 4.18
N GLN A 55 -33.09 12.97 2.89
CA GLN A 55 -32.19 12.40 1.88
C GLN A 55 -30.93 13.27 1.71
N GLU A 56 -31.09 14.59 1.67
CA GLU A 56 -29.97 15.53 1.63
C GLU A 56 -29.06 15.38 2.86
N THR A 57 -29.66 15.42 4.06
CA THR A 57 -28.91 15.27 5.32
C THR A 57 -28.18 13.92 5.37
N MET A 58 -28.82 12.84 4.94
CA MET A 58 -28.23 11.51 4.86
C MET A 58 -27.05 11.48 3.89
N SER A 59 -27.13 12.19 2.77
CA SER A 59 -26.08 12.21 1.75
C SER A 59 -24.83 12.93 2.25
N TRP A 60 -25.00 14.08 2.90
CA TRP A 60 -23.90 14.78 3.57
C TRP A 60 -23.30 13.97 4.70
N PHE A 61 -24.12 13.21 5.43
CA PHE A 61 -23.63 12.29 6.45
C PHE A 61 -22.75 11.19 5.84
N ILE A 62 -23.22 10.51 4.78
CA ILE A 62 -22.45 9.47 4.08
C ILE A 62 -21.15 10.04 3.51
N PHE A 63 -21.23 11.21 2.89
CA PHE A 63 -20.06 11.90 2.33
C PHE A 63 -19.03 12.21 3.42
N THR A 64 -19.46 12.81 4.53
CA THR A 64 -18.56 13.22 5.62
C THR A 64 -17.89 12.01 6.28
N VAL A 65 -18.65 10.96 6.57
CA VAL A 65 -18.10 9.72 7.15
C VAL A 65 -17.12 9.05 6.20
N SER A 66 -17.45 8.99 4.90
CA SER A 66 -16.57 8.40 3.89
C SER A 66 -15.29 9.22 3.71
N ALA A 67 -15.40 10.55 3.70
CA ALA A 67 -14.26 11.46 3.62
C ALA A 67 -13.35 11.33 4.85
N TYR A 68 -13.94 11.24 6.04
CA TYR A 68 -13.20 10.99 7.27
C TYR A 68 -12.43 9.66 7.21
N LEU A 69 -13.09 8.56 6.85
CA LEU A 69 -12.42 7.24 6.75
C LEU A 69 -11.31 7.24 5.70
N PHE A 70 -11.51 7.92 4.57
CA PHE A 70 -10.52 8.06 3.52
C PHE A 70 -9.30 8.86 3.99
N LEU A 71 -9.51 10.02 4.61
CA LEU A 71 -8.44 10.86 5.15
C LEU A 71 -7.70 10.17 6.30
N HIS A 72 -8.42 9.43 7.14
CA HIS A 72 -7.82 8.64 8.22
C HIS A 72 -6.95 7.51 7.67
N PHE A 73 -7.40 6.82 6.61
CA PHE A 73 -6.56 5.86 5.91
C PHE A 73 -5.32 6.54 5.29
N LEU A 74 -5.48 7.70 4.67
CA LEU A 74 -4.37 8.42 4.04
C LEU A 74 -3.31 8.86 5.06
N SER A 75 -3.73 9.34 6.22
CA SER A 75 -2.80 9.81 7.26
C SER A 75 -2.02 8.66 7.89
N VAL A 76 -2.71 7.59 8.31
CA VAL A 76 -2.05 6.44 8.98
C VAL A 76 -1.31 5.58 7.96
N GLY A 77 -1.98 5.20 6.87
CA GLY A 77 -1.41 4.36 5.81
C GLY A 77 -0.27 5.05 5.08
N GLY A 78 -0.34 6.37 4.86
CA GLY A 78 0.74 7.14 4.25
C GLY A 78 2.02 7.12 5.07
N VAL A 79 1.92 7.26 6.40
CA VAL A 79 3.08 7.21 7.31
C VAL A 79 3.69 5.81 7.37
N GLU A 80 2.85 4.76 7.47
CA GLU A 80 3.35 3.38 7.50
C GLU A 80 4.01 2.99 6.17
N PHE A 81 3.42 3.38 5.04
CA PHE A 81 4.02 3.18 3.73
C PHE A 81 5.35 3.93 3.59
N ALA A 82 5.42 5.18 4.06
CA ALA A 82 6.67 5.96 4.05
C ALA A 82 7.76 5.27 4.88
N LYS A 83 7.43 4.75 6.07
CA LYS A 83 8.38 3.97 6.90
C LYS A 83 8.84 2.69 6.20
N TRP A 84 7.94 2.00 5.50
CA TRP A 84 8.28 0.79 4.76
C TRP A 84 9.19 1.06 3.56
N VAL A 85 8.97 2.15 2.81
CA VAL A 85 9.79 2.49 1.63
C VAL A 85 11.11 3.18 2.00
N HIS A 86 11.18 3.82 3.17
CA HIS A 86 12.36 4.54 3.65
C HIS A 86 13.68 3.76 3.56
N PRO A 87 13.82 2.51 4.05
CA PRO A 87 15.08 1.76 3.97
C PRO A 87 15.50 1.46 2.53
N PHE A 88 14.55 1.21 1.63
CA PHE A 88 14.84 0.99 0.21
C PHE A 88 15.40 2.26 -0.45
N LEU A 89 14.76 3.42 -0.23
CA LEU A 89 15.22 4.69 -0.76
C LEU A 89 16.55 5.12 -0.14
N SER A 90 16.72 4.91 1.16
CA SER A 90 17.96 5.19 1.88
C SER A 90 19.11 4.35 1.34
N SER A 91 18.89 3.07 1.05
CA SER A 91 19.94 2.19 0.48
C SER A 91 20.36 2.65 -0.91
N ARG A 92 19.40 3.08 -1.75
CA ARG A 92 19.70 3.66 -3.07
C ARG A 92 20.50 4.95 -2.95
N LYS A 93 20.08 5.86 -2.05
CA LYS A 93 20.79 7.12 -1.80
C LYS A 93 22.16 6.90 -1.18
N GLN A 94 22.31 5.92 -0.30
CA GLN A 94 23.60 5.52 0.24
C GLN A 94 24.54 5.02 -0.86
N LYS A 95 24.06 4.14 -1.76
CA LYS A 95 24.85 3.69 -2.91
C LYS A 95 25.26 4.88 -3.80
N GLU A 96 24.33 5.78 -4.11
CA GLU A 96 24.59 6.99 -4.89
C GLU A 96 25.66 7.89 -4.23
N ILE A 97 25.56 8.11 -2.91
CA ILE A 97 26.53 8.91 -2.15
C ILE A 97 27.91 8.21 -2.09
N LEU A 98 27.95 6.89 -1.90
CA LEU A 98 29.20 6.13 -1.91
C LEU A 98 29.92 6.26 -3.26
N LEU A 99 29.18 6.07 -4.36
CA LEU A 99 29.72 6.17 -5.72
C LEU A 99 30.13 7.60 -6.11
N THR A 100 29.44 8.63 -5.62
CA THR A 100 29.72 10.03 -5.99
C THR A 100 30.75 10.71 -5.08
N ARG A 101 30.65 10.50 -3.77
CA ARG A 101 31.45 11.22 -2.75
C ARG A 101 32.68 10.47 -2.29
N TYR A 102 32.66 9.14 -2.40
CA TYR A 102 33.76 8.25 -2.03
C TYR A 102 34.25 7.42 -3.22
N SER A 103 34.13 7.97 -4.43
CA SER A 103 34.50 7.31 -5.71
C SER A 103 35.94 6.79 -5.75
N HIS A 104 36.80 7.27 -4.85
CA HIS A 104 38.21 6.92 -4.75
C HIS A 104 38.44 5.72 -3.80
N ALA A 105 37.43 5.30 -3.04
CA ALA A 105 37.47 4.20 -2.07
C ALA A 105 36.59 3.00 -2.47
N PHE A 106 35.70 3.16 -3.46
CA PHE A 106 34.81 2.11 -3.95
C PHE A 106 34.62 2.24 -5.46
N TRP A 107 35.08 1.26 -6.21
CA TRP A 107 34.77 1.06 -7.63
C TRP A 107 33.63 0.02 -7.77
N ASP A 108 32.91 -0.01 -8.90
CA ASP A 108 31.79 -0.95 -9.10
C ASP A 108 32.24 -2.44 -9.03
N ASP A 109 33.53 -2.68 -9.23
CA ASP A 109 34.25 -3.95 -9.22
C ASP A 109 34.78 -4.37 -7.83
N ASP A 110 34.85 -3.46 -6.84
CA ASP A 110 35.30 -3.77 -5.47
C ASP A 110 34.31 -4.66 -4.70
N PHE A 111 33.09 -4.83 -5.20
CA PHE A 111 32.10 -5.78 -4.68
C PHE A 111 32.14 -7.14 -5.40
N GLY A 112 33.04 -7.32 -6.38
CA GLY A 112 33.12 -8.50 -7.23
C GLY A 112 34.09 -9.59 -6.77
N TYR A 113 35.03 -9.29 -5.86
CA TYR A 113 36.08 -10.23 -5.46
C TYR A 113 36.34 -10.21 -3.95
N ILE A 114 35.77 -11.20 -3.27
CA ILE A 114 36.18 -11.59 -1.91
C ILE A 114 37.21 -12.73 -2.08
N PRO A 115 38.44 -12.62 -1.55
CA PRO A 115 39.49 -13.61 -1.78
C PRO A 115 39.15 -14.98 -1.18
N THR A 116 39.35 -16.02 -2.00
CA THR A 116 39.19 -17.45 -1.69
C THR A 116 40.43 -18.02 -1.01
N GLN A 117 40.60 -17.78 0.29
CA GLN A 117 41.36 -18.73 1.11
C GLN A 117 40.52 -19.15 2.30
N VAL A 118 39.85 -20.28 2.08
CA VAL A 118 39.01 -21.02 3.00
C VAL A 118 39.90 -22.03 3.74
N ASP A 119 39.90 -21.94 5.06
CA ASP A 119 40.57 -22.87 5.98
C ASP A 119 39.73 -24.16 6.10
N GLU A 120 40.36 -25.34 6.22
CA GLU A 120 39.68 -26.65 6.17
C GLU A 120 38.70 -26.94 7.34
N ALA A 121 38.50 -25.97 8.25
CA ALA A 121 37.47 -25.98 9.29
C ALA A 121 36.07 -25.52 8.80
N ASP A 122 35.91 -25.11 7.54
CA ASP A 122 34.75 -24.40 6.98
C ASP A 122 33.48 -25.22 6.65
N LYS A 123 33.20 -26.32 7.37
CA LYS A 123 31.95 -27.06 7.13
C LYS A 123 30.68 -26.23 7.39
N ALA A 124 30.74 -25.29 8.33
CA ALA A 124 29.64 -24.39 8.63
C ALA A 124 29.43 -23.33 7.54
N ASP A 125 30.52 -22.82 6.97
CA ASP A 125 30.47 -21.80 5.93
C ASP A 125 30.13 -22.42 4.56
N MET A 126 30.64 -23.62 4.24
CA MET A 126 30.16 -24.39 3.08
C MET A 126 28.68 -24.76 3.18
N ALA A 127 28.19 -25.09 4.38
CA ALA A 127 26.76 -25.36 4.59
C ALA A 127 25.90 -24.09 4.45
N ARG A 128 26.42 -22.92 4.87
CA ARG A 128 25.77 -21.62 4.66
C ARG A 128 25.74 -21.23 3.19
N ASP A 129 26.84 -21.40 2.47
CA ASP A 129 26.91 -21.11 1.03
C ASP A 129 25.98 -22.03 0.24
N ALA A 130 25.94 -23.33 0.57
CA ALA A 130 25.01 -24.27 -0.05
C ALA A 130 23.55 -23.93 0.25
N LEU A 131 23.25 -23.45 1.47
CA LEU A 131 21.92 -22.93 1.82
C LEU A 131 21.58 -21.65 1.06
N GLU A 132 22.53 -20.72 0.90
CA GLU A 132 22.35 -19.49 0.14
C GLU A 132 22.12 -19.77 -1.35
N GLU A 133 22.89 -20.69 -1.94
CA GLU A 133 22.72 -21.11 -3.33
C GLU A 133 21.38 -21.84 -3.54
N ALA A 134 21.00 -22.72 -2.61
CA ALA A 134 19.68 -23.35 -2.62
C ALA A 134 18.56 -22.32 -2.52
N HIS A 135 18.69 -21.33 -1.63
CA HIS A 135 17.75 -20.22 -1.52
C HIS A 135 17.65 -19.42 -2.81
N TRP A 136 18.78 -19.09 -3.44
CA TRP A 136 18.81 -18.36 -4.70
C TRP A 136 18.13 -19.13 -5.82
N LYS A 137 18.38 -20.45 -5.93
CA LYS A 137 17.79 -21.33 -6.95
C LYS A 137 16.29 -21.53 -6.75
N VAL A 138 15.85 -21.66 -5.50
CA VAL A 138 14.41 -21.64 -5.16
C VAL A 138 13.81 -20.28 -5.51
N GLN A 139 14.51 -19.19 -5.21
CA GLN A 139 14.04 -17.84 -5.49
C GLN A 139 13.94 -17.55 -6.98
N SER A 140 14.87 -18.03 -7.81
CA SER A 140 14.84 -17.90 -9.26
C SER A 140 13.68 -18.68 -9.87
N ASN A 141 13.41 -19.89 -9.38
CA ASN A 141 12.30 -20.72 -9.84
C ASN A 141 10.95 -20.09 -9.47
N LEU A 142 10.85 -19.48 -8.30
CA LEU A 142 9.66 -18.77 -7.82
C LEU A 142 9.57 -17.32 -8.29
N ARG A 143 10.45 -16.87 -9.20
CA ARG A 143 10.51 -15.46 -9.65
C ARG A 143 9.17 -14.93 -10.15
N MET A 144 8.38 -15.76 -10.85
CA MET A 144 7.02 -15.42 -11.29
C MET A 144 6.09 -15.14 -10.10
N VAL A 145 6.11 -16.01 -9.08
CA VAL A 145 5.31 -15.85 -7.87
C VAL A 145 5.75 -14.60 -7.10
N TYR A 146 7.05 -14.35 -7.00
CA TYR A 146 7.58 -13.15 -6.36
C TYR A 146 7.21 -11.85 -7.08
N ARG A 147 7.04 -11.87 -8.40
CA ARG A 147 6.52 -10.71 -9.15
C ARG A 147 5.08 -10.36 -8.74
N LEU A 148 4.26 -11.35 -8.37
CA LEU A 148 2.88 -11.11 -7.92
C LEU A 148 2.83 -10.33 -6.61
N ILE A 149 3.87 -10.39 -5.78
CA ILE A 149 3.93 -9.60 -4.54
C ILE A 149 3.92 -8.11 -4.86
N TYR A 150 4.68 -7.67 -5.86
CA TYR A 150 4.68 -6.27 -6.29
C TYR A 150 3.34 -5.84 -6.87
N VAL A 151 2.69 -6.70 -7.65
CA VAL A 151 1.34 -6.43 -8.19
C VAL A 151 0.33 -6.30 -7.04
N ARG A 152 0.35 -7.24 -6.09
CA ARG A 152 -0.49 -7.20 -4.89
C ARG A 152 -0.26 -5.90 -4.11
N LEU A 153 0.99 -5.55 -3.84
CA LEU A 153 1.36 -4.38 -3.05
C LEU A 153 0.97 -3.08 -3.77
N PHE A 154 1.12 -3.03 -5.09
CA PHE A 154 0.61 -1.94 -5.93
C PHE A 154 -0.91 -1.82 -5.82
N LEU A 155 -1.65 -2.92 -5.99
CA LEU A 155 -3.11 -2.91 -5.87
C LEU A 155 -3.56 -2.50 -4.46
N GLU A 156 -2.90 -3.00 -3.42
CA GLU A 156 -3.21 -2.71 -2.02
C GLU A 156 -3.07 -1.22 -1.64
N ILE A 157 -2.28 -0.45 -2.40
CA ILE A 157 -2.06 0.99 -2.19
C ILE A 157 -2.89 1.82 -3.16
N ILE A 158 -2.86 1.48 -4.44
CA ILE A 158 -3.46 2.30 -5.50
C ILE A 158 -4.98 2.17 -5.53
N VAL A 159 -5.52 0.95 -5.35
CA VAL A 159 -6.97 0.73 -5.43
C VAL A 159 -7.74 1.54 -4.37
N PRO A 160 -7.35 1.55 -3.08
CA PRO A 160 -8.03 2.40 -2.09
C PRO A 160 -7.96 3.89 -2.41
N LEU A 161 -6.83 4.37 -2.95
CA LEU A 161 -6.66 5.78 -3.31
C LEU A 161 -7.55 6.19 -4.47
N VAL A 162 -7.56 5.38 -5.54
CA VAL A 162 -8.35 5.65 -6.75
C VAL A 162 -9.84 5.53 -6.46
N LEU A 163 -10.27 4.42 -5.84
CA LEU A 163 -11.69 4.22 -5.51
C LEU A 163 -12.19 5.22 -4.47
N GLY A 164 -11.34 5.57 -3.49
CA GLY A 164 -11.71 6.57 -2.47
C GLY A 164 -11.85 7.96 -3.03
N GLY A 165 -10.87 8.43 -3.81
CA GLY A 165 -10.94 9.73 -4.47
C GLY A 165 -12.11 9.82 -5.45
N TRP A 166 -12.28 8.79 -6.30
CA TRP A 166 -13.37 8.77 -7.27
C TRP A 166 -14.74 8.66 -6.60
N GLY A 167 -14.93 7.74 -5.64
CA GLY A 167 -16.21 7.59 -4.95
C GLY A 167 -16.65 8.86 -4.22
N LEU A 168 -15.71 9.58 -3.60
CA LEU A 168 -16.00 10.88 -2.98
C LEU A 168 -16.34 11.95 -4.02
N TYR A 169 -15.65 11.96 -5.16
CA TYR A 169 -15.92 12.90 -6.25
C TYR A 169 -17.33 12.72 -6.82
N GLU A 170 -17.71 11.49 -7.19
CA GLU A 170 -19.06 11.23 -7.74
C GLU A 170 -20.16 11.56 -6.73
N LEU A 171 -19.94 11.21 -5.46
CA LEU A 171 -20.92 11.53 -4.41
C LEU A 171 -21.05 13.05 -4.22
N ALA A 172 -19.94 13.80 -4.26
CA ALA A 172 -19.96 15.26 -4.17
C ALA A 172 -20.67 15.89 -5.38
N VAL A 173 -20.43 15.39 -6.60
CA VAL A 173 -21.11 15.84 -7.80
C VAL A 173 -22.60 15.58 -7.69
N LEU A 174 -23.01 14.38 -7.28
CA LEU A 174 -24.41 14.02 -7.12
C LEU A 174 -25.10 14.94 -6.12
N ILE A 175 -24.53 15.12 -4.92
CA ILE A 175 -25.04 16.03 -3.90
C ILE A 175 -25.17 17.45 -4.48
N GLY A 176 -24.15 17.94 -5.18
CA GLY A 176 -24.15 19.26 -5.82
C GLY A 176 -25.25 19.43 -6.87
N THR A 177 -25.50 18.41 -7.70
CA THR A 177 -26.57 18.46 -8.72
C THR A 177 -27.97 18.36 -8.11
N SER A 178 -28.15 17.62 -7.02
CA SER A 178 -29.43 17.53 -6.31
C SER A 178 -29.86 18.86 -5.65
N PHE A 179 -28.94 19.81 -5.46
CA PHE A 179 -29.27 21.16 -4.95
C PHE A 179 -29.91 22.09 -5.98
N TYR A 180 -29.78 21.81 -7.28
CA TYR A 180 -30.27 22.69 -8.36
C TYR A 180 -31.58 22.22 -9.00
N ILE A 181 -32.19 21.16 -8.47
CA ILE A 181 -33.48 20.59 -8.91
C ILE A 181 -34.51 20.79 -7.80
#